data_AF-A0A9W8D1T5-F1
#
_entry.id   AF-A0A9W8D1T5-F1
#
_cell.length_a   1.000
_cell.length_b   1.000
_cell.length_c   1.000
_cell.angle_alpha   90.00
_cell.angle_beta   90.00
_cell.angle_gamma   90.00
#
_symmetry.space_group_name_H-M   'P 1'
#
loop_
_entity.id
_entity.type
_entity.pdbx_description
1 polymer ?
#
loop_
_entity_poly.entity_id
_entity_poly.type
_entity_poly.pdbx_seq_one_letter_code
_entity_poly.pdbx_strand_id
1 'polypeptide(L)'
;NAVLSALKFAKDNEYIKDSIRVWTFGQPRVGNRQFSEYYTEMLGNQTYRITYQGDIVPHVPPWQVLGYQHHPLEIHVINKDGDFYVCQNTVREDLDGAYRWPTIDTGVADHLDYFGKPEITRFDPLIEW
;
A
#
# COMPACT_ATOMS: atom_id res chain seq x y z
N ASN A 1 -2.64 9.04 8.61
CA ASN A 1 -2.25 7.87 7.79
C ASN A 1 -3.42 6.89 7.81
N ALA A 2 -3.92 6.46 6.64
CA ALA A 2 -5.11 5.62 6.53
C ALA A 2 -5.01 4.27 7.26
N VAL A 3 -3.82 3.64 7.26
CA VAL A 3 -3.59 2.35 7.93
C VAL A 3 -3.73 2.47 9.45
N LEU A 4 -3.18 3.53 10.06
CA LEU A 4 -3.35 3.76 11.51
C LEU A 4 -4.81 4.06 11.87
N SER A 5 -5.49 4.88 11.05
CA SER A 5 -6.90 5.21 11.25
C SER A 5 -7.80 3.99 11.12
N ALA A 6 -7.58 3.16 10.10
CA ALA A 6 -8.33 1.93 9.89
C ALA A 6 -8.11 0.92 11.01
N LEU A 7 -6.86 0.72 11.44
CA LEU A 7 -6.55 -0.16 12.57
C LEU A 7 -7.25 0.30 13.85
N LYS A 8 -7.19 1.61 14.15
CA LYS A 8 -7.89 2.16 15.32
C LYS A 8 -9.39 1.94 15.23
N PHE A 9 -9.99 2.24 14.08
CA PHE A 9 -11.43 2.07 13.85
C PHE A 9 -11.86 0.61 13.98
N ALA A 10 -11.10 -0.33 13.41
CA ALA A 10 -11.36 -1.77 13.51
C ALA A 10 -11.26 -2.27 14.95
N LYS A 11 -10.30 -1.77 15.74
CA LYS A 11 -10.19 -2.10 17.16
C LYS A 11 -11.36 -1.57 17.99
N ASP A 12 -11.83 -0.38 17.68
CA ASP A 12 -12.98 0.22 18.38
C ASP A 12 -14.31 -0.43 17.97
N ASN A 13 -14.37 -1.04 16.78
CA ASN A 13 -15.58 -1.60 16.18
C ASN A 13 -15.37 -3.04 15.71
N GLU A 14 -14.92 -3.90 16.61
CA GLU A 14 -14.53 -5.27 16.27
C GLU A 14 -15.64 -6.08 15.57
N TYR A 15 -16.90 -5.81 15.91
CA TYR A 15 -18.08 -6.48 15.36
C TYR A 15 -18.35 -6.19 13.87
N ILE A 16 -17.79 -5.11 13.31
CA ILE A 16 -17.88 -4.78 11.87
C ILE A 16 -16.51 -4.82 11.18
N LYS A 17 -15.47 -5.33 11.85
CA LYS A 17 -14.10 -5.28 11.29
C LYS A 17 -14.04 -5.92 9.91
N ASP A 18 -14.77 -7.02 9.70
CA ASP A 18 -14.75 -7.76 8.43
C ASP A 18 -15.42 -7.04 7.25
N SER A 19 -16.16 -5.97 7.53
CA SER A 19 -16.78 -5.09 6.53
C SER A 19 -15.92 -3.89 6.18
N ILE A 20 -14.79 -3.69 6.87
CA ILE A 20 -13.87 -2.58 6.57
C ILE A 20 -13.10 -2.93 5.29
N ARG A 21 -12.88 -1.94 4.44
CA ARG A 21 -11.97 -2.01 3.29
C ARG A 21 -11.04 -0.81 3.34
N VAL A 22 -9.76 -1.05 3.12
CA VAL A 22 -8.72 -0.01 3.18
C VAL A 22 -8.00 0.01 1.86
N TRP A 23 -7.96 1.18 1.24
CA TRP A 23 -7.25 1.41 0.00
C TRP A 23 -6.22 2.50 0.22
N THR A 24 -4.98 2.23 -0.18
CA THR A 24 -3.90 3.21 -0.09
C THR A 24 -3.19 3.31 -1.43
N PHE A 25 -2.71 4.50 -1.76
CA PHE A 25 -1.96 4.77 -3.00
C PHE A 25 -0.63 5.38 -2.58
N GLY A 26 0.49 4.81 -3.05
CA GLY A 26 1.83 5.30 -2.72
C GLY A 26 2.13 5.30 -1.22
N GLN A 27 1.59 4.32 -0.48
CA GLN A 27 1.68 4.35 0.98
C GLN A 27 3.11 4.08 1.49
N PRO A 28 3.68 4.97 2.32
CA PRO A 28 4.98 4.74 2.96
C PRO A 28 4.89 3.68 4.06
N ARG A 29 6.02 3.09 4.43
CA ARG A 29 6.07 2.11 5.53
C ARG A 29 5.66 2.79 6.82
N VAL A 30 4.83 2.12 7.61
CA VAL A 30 4.17 2.74 8.77
C VAL A 30 4.76 2.26 10.10
N GLY A 31 5.11 0.99 10.18
CA GLY A 31 5.63 0.39 11.40
C GLY A 31 6.67 -0.67 11.11
N ASN A 32 7.17 -1.28 12.17
CA ASN A 32 8.11 -2.39 12.09
C ASN A 32 7.40 -3.71 11.77
N ARG A 33 8.16 -4.81 11.74
CA ARG A 33 7.63 -6.16 11.53
C ARG A 33 6.47 -6.53 12.46
N GLN A 34 6.58 -6.26 13.77
CA GLN A 34 5.53 -6.58 14.74
C GLN A 34 4.22 -5.83 14.43
N PHE A 35 4.32 -4.56 14.05
CA PHE A 35 3.17 -3.79 13.61
C PHE A 35 2.56 -4.36 12.32
N SER A 36 3.40 -4.73 11.35
CA SER A 36 2.95 -5.32 10.09
C SER A 36 2.20 -6.64 10.31
N GLU A 37 2.74 -7.53 11.14
CA GLU A 37 2.09 -8.80 11.53
C GLU A 37 0.73 -8.53 12.21
N TYR A 38 0.70 -7.66 13.22
CA TYR A 38 -0.54 -7.31 13.93
C TYR A 38 -1.60 -6.68 13.02
N TYR A 39 -1.18 -5.78 12.12
CA TYR A 39 -2.10 -5.18 11.15
C TYR A 39 -2.64 -6.23 10.17
N THR A 40 -1.80 -7.17 9.75
CA THR A 40 -2.18 -8.24 8.83
C THR A 40 -3.25 -9.13 9.45
N GLU A 41 -3.13 -9.48 10.73
CA GLU A 41 -4.16 -10.23 11.48
C GLU A 41 -5.49 -9.49 11.55
N MET A 42 -5.46 -8.17 11.70
CA MET A 42 -6.66 -7.35 11.88
C MET A 42 -7.37 -7.01 10.58
N LEU A 43 -6.63 -6.63 9.54
CA LEU A 43 -7.16 -6.01 8.31
C LEU A 43 -6.40 -6.41 7.04
N GLY A 44 -5.44 -7.34 7.11
CA GLY A 44 -4.55 -7.68 5.99
C GLY A 44 -5.28 -8.10 4.72
N ASN A 45 -6.29 -8.96 4.85
CA ASN A 45 -7.10 -9.46 3.73
C ASN A 45 -8.07 -8.41 3.14
N GLN A 46 -8.12 -7.22 3.73
CA GLN A 46 -9.06 -6.15 3.39
C GLN A 46 -8.33 -4.83 3.11
N THR A 47 -7.00 -4.85 3.10
CA THR A 47 -6.16 -3.69 2.86
C THR A 47 -5.38 -3.88 1.56
N TYR A 48 -5.71 -3.04 0.59
CA TYR A 48 -5.11 -3.04 -0.74
C TYR A 48 -4.16 -1.85 -0.83
N ARG A 49 -2.86 -2.15 -0.86
CA ARG A 49 -1.82 -1.17 -1.17
C ARG A 49 -1.63 -1.09 -2.67
N ILE A 50 -1.90 0.07 -3.24
CA ILE A 50 -1.59 0.34 -4.63
C ILE A 50 -0.25 1.08 -4.71
N THR A 51 0.67 0.54 -5.50
CA THR A 51 1.96 1.17 -5.83
C THR A 51 2.07 1.30 -7.35
N TYR A 52 2.85 2.27 -7.82
CA TYR A 52 2.99 2.53 -9.25
C TYR A 52 4.44 2.76 -9.62
N GLN A 53 4.92 2.00 -10.62
CA GLN A 53 6.27 2.11 -11.19
C GLN A 53 7.35 2.40 -10.14
N GLY A 54 8.19 3.41 -10.37
CA GLY A 54 9.27 3.79 -9.48
C GLY A 54 8.86 4.82 -8.44
N ASP A 55 7.63 4.80 -7.91
CA ASP A 55 7.25 5.68 -6.80
C ASP A 55 8.15 5.44 -5.58
N ILE A 56 8.87 6.48 -5.15
CA ILE A 56 9.78 6.40 -4.00
C ILE A 56 9.07 6.29 -2.64
N VAL A 57 7.83 6.74 -2.51
CA VAL A 57 7.15 6.86 -1.22
C VAL A 57 6.94 5.50 -0.54
N PRO A 58 6.50 4.43 -1.23
CA PRO A 58 6.48 3.08 -0.69
C PRO A 58 7.83 2.57 -0.17
N HIS A 59 8.95 3.13 -0.64
CA HIS A 59 10.31 2.71 -0.27
C HIS A 59 10.82 3.37 1.02
N VAL A 60 10.04 4.25 1.65
CA VAL A 60 10.44 4.95 2.88
C VAL A 60 9.42 4.75 4.01
N PRO A 61 9.86 4.74 5.29
CA PRO A 61 11.25 4.65 5.76
C PRO A 61 11.92 3.31 5.40
N PRO A 62 13.26 3.24 5.28
CA PRO A 62 13.97 2.05 4.79
C PRO A 62 13.87 0.84 5.73
N TRP A 63 13.60 -0.33 5.17
CA TRP A 63 13.48 -1.58 5.92
C TRP A 63 14.85 -2.12 6.41
N GLN A 64 15.90 -2.05 5.58
CA GLN A 64 17.23 -2.61 5.90
C GLN A 64 17.88 -1.95 7.13
N VAL A 65 17.64 -0.65 7.32
CA VAL A 65 18.37 0.16 8.31
C VAL A 65 17.49 0.49 9.53
N LEU A 66 16.19 0.73 9.32
CA LEU A 66 15.27 1.14 10.37
C LEU A 66 14.23 0.08 10.74
N GLY A 67 14.21 -1.07 10.05
CA GLY A 67 13.34 -2.19 10.39
C GLY A 67 11.85 -1.97 10.10
N TYR A 68 11.51 -0.97 9.28
CA TYR A 68 10.13 -0.72 8.84
C TYR A 68 9.69 -1.77 7.82
N GLN A 69 8.44 -2.19 7.85
CA GLN A 69 7.91 -3.23 6.97
C GLN A 69 6.46 -2.95 6.59
N HIS A 70 6.11 -3.18 5.33
CA HIS A 70 4.72 -3.16 4.89
C HIS A 70 3.98 -4.43 5.32
N HIS A 71 2.66 -4.32 5.42
CA HIS A 71 1.77 -5.48 5.40
C HIS A 71 1.72 -6.07 3.97
N PRO A 72 1.39 -7.36 3.80
CA PRO A 72 1.87 -8.15 2.66
C PRO A 72 1.15 -7.94 1.33
N LEU A 73 -0.14 -7.59 1.34
CA LEU A 73 -0.91 -7.42 0.10
C LEU A 73 -0.56 -6.10 -0.58
N GLU A 74 -0.02 -6.19 -1.79
CA GLU A 74 0.29 -5.09 -2.69
C GLU A 74 -0.24 -5.39 -4.10
N ILE A 75 -0.80 -4.38 -4.74
CA ILE A 75 -1.16 -4.35 -6.15
C ILE A 75 -0.20 -3.34 -6.80
N HIS A 76 0.78 -3.86 -7.53
CA HIS A 76 1.81 -3.05 -8.17
C HIS A 76 1.44 -2.80 -9.64
N VAL A 77 1.08 -1.56 -9.95
CA VAL A 77 0.71 -1.13 -11.30
C VAL A 77 1.99 -0.82 -12.08
N ILE A 78 2.16 -1.45 -13.24
CA ILE A 78 3.41 -1.39 -14.01
C ILE A 78 3.37 -0.44 -15.20
N ASN A 79 2.18 -0.03 -15.64
CA ASN A 79 2.01 0.92 -16.74
C ASN A 79 0.72 1.73 -16.60
N LYS A 80 0.63 2.79 -17.41
CA LYS A 80 -0.53 3.69 -17.49
C LYS A 80 -1.83 3.02 -17.97
N ASP A 81 -1.72 1.87 -18.62
CA ASP A 81 -2.86 1.12 -19.14
C ASP A 81 -3.53 0.29 -18.03
N GLY A 82 -2.90 0.23 -16.84
CA GLY A 82 -3.45 -0.39 -15.65
C GLY A 82 -3.03 -1.84 -15.47
N ASP A 83 -2.07 -2.36 -16.23
CA ASP A 83 -1.52 -3.69 -15.99
C ASP A 83 -0.87 -3.74 -14.60
N PHE A 84 -1.02 -4.86 -13.90
CA PHE A 84 -0.57 -4.98 -12.51
C PHE A 84 -0.09 -6.39 -12.13
N TYR A 85 0.72 -6.44 -11.08
CA TYR A 85 1.03 -7.66 -10.32
C TYR A 85 0.32 -7.63 -8.96
N VAL A 86 -0.13 -8.80 -8.50
CA VAL A 86 -0.58 -8.99 -7.13
C VAL A 86 0.54 -9.65 -6.34
N CYS A 87 1.03 -8.94 -5.33
CA CYS A 87 2.14 -9.33 -4.48
C CYS A 87 1.60 -9.63 -3.08
N GLN A 88 1.98 -10.78 -2.52
CA GLN A 88 1.45 -11.26 -1.22
C GLN A 88 2.53 -11.83 -0.30
N ASN A 89 3.79 -11.50 -0.54
CA ASN A 89 4.88 -12.02 0.26
C ASN A 89 4.82 -11.52 1.71
N THR A 90 4.77 -12.45 2.67
CA THR A 90 4.65 -12.19 4.11
C THR A 90 5.99 -12.15 4.83
N VAL A 91 7.07 -12.62 4.21
CA VAL A 91 8.40 -12.69 4.82
C VAL A 91 9.19 -11.42 4.51
N ARG A 92 9.08 -10.91 3.29
CA ARG A 92 9.72 -9.68 2.79
C ARG A 92 8.82 -9.01 1.76
N GLU A 93 9.13 -7.77 1.39
CA GLU A 93 8.51 -7.14 0.22
C GLU A 93 8.83 -7.92 -1.05
N ASP A 94 7.87 -7.96 -1.96
CA ASP A 94 7.89 -8.83 -3.14
C ASP A 94 8.77 -8.26 -4.27
N LEU A 95 9.62 -9.11 -4.88
CA LEU A 95 10.50 -8.71 -5.98
C LEU A 95 9.75 -8.40 -7.28
N ASP A 96 8.47 -8.74 -7.36
CA ASP A 96 7.59 -8.41 -8.47
C ASP A 96 6.78 -7.12 -8.23
N GLY A 97 6.81 -6.59 -7.00
CA GLY A 97 6.14 -5.35 -6.60
C GLY A 97 7.03 -4.11 -6.68
N ALA A 98 6.69 -3.07 -5.91
CA ALA A 98 7.49 -1.84 -5.85
C ALA A 98 8.95 -2.11 -5.47
N TYR A 99 9.22 -3.12 -4.64
CA TYR A 99 10.57 -3.50 -4.22
C TYR A 99 11.49 -3.93 -5.38
N ARG A 100 10.94 -4.23 -6.58
CA ARG A 100 11.73 -4.43 -7.81
C ARG A 100 12.59 -3.21 -8.15
N TRP A 101 12.14 -2.01 -7.83
CA TRP A 101 12.80 -0.76 -8.18
C TRP A 101 13.88 -0.41 -7.15
N PRO A 102 15.17 -0.33 -7.56
CA PRO A 102 16.21 0.18 -6.68
C PRO A 102 15.86 1.61 -6.26
N THR A 103 16.02 1.98 -4.97
CA THR A 103 15.64 3.33 -4.49
C THR A 103 16.33 4.46 -5.28
N ILE A 104 17.51 4.21 -5.86
CA ILE A 104 18.22 5.17 -6.72
C ILE A 104 17.51 5.45 -8.06
N ASP A 105 16.69 4.51 -8.52
CA ASP A 105 15.91 4.58 -9.77
C ASP A 105 14.43 4.95 -9.50
N THR A 106 14.09 5.27 -8.26
CA THR A 106 12.75 5.72 -7.85
C THR A 106 12.68 7.25 -7.78
N GLY A 107 11.47 7.81 -7.93
CA GLY A 107 11.24 9.24 -7.89
C GLY A 107 9.84 9.64 -7.43
N VAL A 108 9.63 10.95 -7.26
CA VAL A 108 8.32 11.50 -6.86
C VAL A 108 7.36 11.60 -8.06
N ALA A 109 7.86 11.57 -9.29
CA ALA A 109 7.01 11.71 -10.48
C ALA A 109 5.91 10.63 -10.53
N ASP A 110 6.27 9.37 -10.32
CA ASP A 110 5.33 8.24 -10.31
C ASP A 110 4.42 8.25 -9.06
N HIS A 111 4.78 8.99 -8.01
CA HIS A 111 3.91 9.20 -6.86
C HIS A 111 2.68 10.05 -7.21
N LEU A 112 2.81 10.94 -8.19
CA LEU A 112 1.80 11.96 -8.51
C LEU A 112 0.72 11.45 -9.47
N ASP A 113 0.93 10.28 -10.10
CA ASP A 113 0.02 9.75 -11.10
C ASP A 113 -0.25 8.27 -10.89
N TYR A 114 -1.34 7.99 -10.16
CA TYR A 114 -1.91 6.66 -10.06
C TYR A 114 -3.13 6.59 -11.00
N PHE A 115 -3.04 5.75 -12.04
CA PHE A 115 -4.09 5.49 -13.04
C PHE A 115 -4.38 6.63 -14.04
N GLY A 116 -3.39 7.44 -14.42
CA GLY A 116 -3.55 8.49 -15.42
C GLY A 116 -4.53 9.60 -15.00
N LYS A 117 -4.73 9.77 -13.69
CA LYS A 117 -5.70 10.73 -13.16
C LYS A 117 -4.97 12.05 -12.90
N PRO A 118 -5.29 13.15 -13.62
CA PRO A 118 -4.86 14.47 -13.19
C PRO A 118 -5.46 14.71 -11.81
N GLU A 119 -4.61 15.05 -10.83
CA GLU A 119 -4.90 15.40 -9.42
C GLU A 119 -6.31 15.05 -8.92
N ILE A 120 -6.41 14.14 -7.95
CA ILE A 120 -7.66 13.70 -7.29
C ILE A 120 -8.47 14.92 -6.81
N THR A 121 -9.35 15.43 -7.69
CA THR A 121 -10.24 16.56 -7.43
C THR A 121 -11.71 16.17 -7.61
N ARG A 122 -11.99 14.94 -8.07
CA ARG A 122 -13.35 14.37 -8.13
C ARG A 122 -13.34 12.89 -7.80
N PHE A 123 -13.81 12.55 -6.60
CA PHE A 123 -14.27 11.20 -6.28
C PHE A 123 -15.58 10.98 -7.04
N ASP A 124 -15.58 10.05 -7.99
CA ASP A 124 -16.81 9.53 -8.59
C ASP A 124 -17.33 8.37 -7.71
N PRO A 125 -18.50 8.52 -7.08
CA PRO A 125 -19.08 7.49 -6.22
C PRO A 125 -19.67 6.29 -7.00
N LEU A 126 -19.64 6.29 -8.33
CA LEU A 126 -20.29 5.27 -9.17
C LEU A 126 -19.34 4.25 -9.79
N ILE A 127 -18.04 4.32 -9.53
CA ILE A 127 -17.13 3.23 -9.93
C ILE A 127 -17.07 2.21 -8.78
N GLU A 128 -17.90 1.18 -8.87
CA GLU A 128 -17.77 -0.03 -8.04
C GLU A 128 -16.52 -0.80 -8.48
N TRP A 129 -15.58 -0.97 -7.53
CA TRP A 129 -14.42 -1.87 -7.61
C TRP A 129 -14.45 -2.82 -6.41
#